data_AF-A0A0S2W5P1-F1
#
_entry.id   AF-A0A0S2W5P1-F1
#
_cell.length_a   1.000
_cell.length_b   1.000
_cell.length_c   1.000
_cell.angle_alpha   90.00
_cell.angle_beta   90.00
_cell.angle_gamma   90.00
#
_symmetry.space_group_name_H-M   'P 1'
#
loop_
_entity.id
_entity.type
_entity.pdbx_description
1 polymer ?
#
loop_
_entity_poly.entity_id
_entity_poly.type
_entity_poly.pdbx_seq_one_letter_code
_entity_poly.pdbx_strand_id
1 'polypeptide(L)'
;MPLVRCPDCLSAVSDQAPVCPHCGRPLHPRKLPDDLEQLSCALVLEEADFNDPNLAALLGELMRCAEKEAATLRGQTPLVVQRALSCAACMETAQRFGRGNSLSVYLDEDAVPGRLSRAQPICSCAPQPVPLRFPRPLSFWKTVGAILTALALWNLFLLLLGFILASV
;
A
#
# COMPACT_ATOMS: atom_id res chain seq x y z
N MET A 1 13.28 25.13 -4.73
CA MET A 1 12.28 24.31 -4.02
C MET A 1 12.99 23.63 -2.86
N PRO A 2 12.59 23.85 -1.60
CA PRO A 2 13.16 23.16 -0.45
C PRO A 2 12.84 21.65 -0.52
N LEU A 3 13.84 20.80 -0.26
CA LEU A 3 13.59 19.39 -0.02
C LEU A 3 13.54 19.15 1.49
N VAL A 4 12.43 18.56 1.96
CA VAL A 4 12.29 18.06 3.33
C VAL A 4 12.64 16.58 3.37
N ARG A 5 13.10 16.09 4.53
CA ARG A 5 13.26 14.65 4.74
C ARG A 5 11.96 14.05 5.21
N CYS A 6 11.54 12.98 4.56
CA CYS A 6 10.41 12.20 5.05
C CYS A 6 10.75 11.63 6.44
N PRO A 7 9.91 11.84 7.46
CA PRO A 7 10.16 11.32 8.82
C PRO A 7 10.20 9.78 8.91
N ASP A 8 9.57 9.06 7.97
CA ASP A 8 9.57 7.58 8.01
C ASP A 8 10.73 6.98 7.22
N CYS A 9 10.87 7.36 5.96
CA CYS A 9 11.85 6.73 5.06
C CYS A 9 13.13 7.55 4.88
N LEU A 10 13.20 8.74 5.48
CA LEU A 10 14.34 9.66 5.43
C LEU A 10 14.73 10.15 4.03
N SER A 11 14.01 9.72 2.99
CA SER A 11 14.19 10.18 1.61
C SER A 11 13.90 11.68 1.50
N ALA A 12 14.63 12.34 0.60
CA ALA A 12 14.41 13.73 0.26
C ALA A 12 13.15 13.86 -0.60
N VAL A 13 12.22 14.70 -0.17
CA VAL A 13 10.93 14.93 -0.84
C VAL A 13 10.67 16.43 -0.94
N SER A 14 9.94 16.86 -1.96
CA SER A 14 9.46 18.24 -2.06
C SER A 14 8.61 18.61 -0.84
N ASP A 15 8.85 19.80 -0.29
CA ASP A 15 8.03 20.42 0.76
C ASP A 15 6.61 20.77 0.30
N GLN A 16 6.29 20.66 -0.99
CA GLN A 16 4.93 20.84 -1.52
C GLN A 16 4.25 19.51 -1.83
N ALA A 17 4.96 18.38 -1.68
CA ALA A 17 4.36 17.08 -1.96
C ALA A 17 3.26 16.80 -0.91
N PRO A 18 2.01 16.49 -1.32
CA PRO A 18 0.97 16.11 -0.38
C PRO A 18 1.33 14.80 0.33
N VAL A 19 2.05 13.93 -0.38
CA VAL A 19 2.44 12.59 0.06
C VAL A 19 3.87 12.29 -0.39
N CYS A 20 4.62 11.54 0.44
CA CYS A 20 5.96 11.08 0.11
C CYS A 20 5.91 10.10 -1.09
N PRO A 21 6.63 10.34 -2.20
CA PRO A 21 6.64 9.44 -3.35
C PRO A 21 7.44 8.15 -3.10
N HIS A 22 8.24 8.09 -2.02
CA HIS A 22 9.07 6.93 -1.71
C HIS A 22 8.40 5.94 -0.75
N CYS A 23 7.71 6.46 0.27
CA CYS A 23 7.07 5.61 1.28
C CYS A 23 5.56 5.76 1.38
N GLY A 24 5.01 6.83 0.80
CA GLY A 24 3.59 7.07 0.81
C GLY A 24 3.03 7.80 2.02
N ARG A 25 3.87 8.27 2.94
CA ARG A 25 3.41 9.05 4.10
C ARG A 25 2.85 10.41 3.66
N PRO A 26 1.64 10.81 4.07
CA PRO A 26 1.16 12.18 3.88
C PRO A 26 2.10 13.15 4.59
N LEU A 27 2.67 14.10 3.85
CA LEU A 27 3.62 15.10 4.38
C LEU A 27 2.91 16.39 4.80
N HIS A 28 1.75 16.66 4.20
CA HIS A 28 0.87 17.76 4.56
C HIS A 28 -0.45 17.17 5.03
N PRO A 29 -0.65 16.99 6.35
CA PRO A 29 -2.01 16.81 6.85
C PRO A 29 -2.80 18.03 6.39
N ARG A 30 -3.82 17.80 5.56
CA ARG A 30 -4.74 18.86 5.16
C ARG A 30 -5.31 19.41 6.46
N LYS A 31 -5.03 20.68 6.77
CA LYS A 31 -5.51 21.34 7.99
C LYS A 31 -7.03 21.15 7.99
N LEU A 32 -7.52 20.28 8.87
CA LEU A 32 -8.94 20.08 9.02
C LEU A 32 -9.54 21.40 9.49
N PRO A 33 -10.71 21.83 9.00
CA PRO A 33 -11.40 22.98 9.57
C PRO A 33 -11.56 22.74 11.07
N ASP A 34 -11.25 23.74 11.91
CA ASP A 34 -11.34 23.62 13.38
C ASP A 34 -12.75 23.17 13.83
N ASP A 35 -13.78 23.41 13.01
CA ASP A 35 -15.16 22.96 13.21
C ASP A 35 -15.35 21.43 13.15
N LEU A 36 -14.41 20.67 12.57
CA LEU A 36 -14.49 19.20 12.47
C LEU A 36 -13.93 18.46 13.69
N GLU A 37 -13.24 19.12 14.63
CA GLU A 37 -12.80 18.46 15.87
C GLU A 37 -13.96 17.99 16.74
N GLN A 38 -15.13 18.64 16.63
CA GLN A 38 -16.36 18.28 17.33
C GLN A 38 -17.25 17.29 16.57
N LEU A 39 -16.94 17.01 15.30
CA LEU A 39 -17.75 16.13 14.46
C LEU A 39 -17.29 14.68 14.59
N SER A 40 -18.24 13.79 14.92
CA SER A 40 -18.03 12.35 14.90
C SER A 40 -17.81 11.88 13.46
N CYS A 41 -16.68 11.24 13.22
CA CYS A 41 -16.28 10.66 11.95
C CYS A 41 -16.35 9.12 12.03
N ALA A 42 -16.40 8.51 10.85
CA ALA A 42 -16.30 7.07 10.66
C ALA A 42 -15.18 6.74 9.69
N LEU A 43 -14.45 5.66 9.98
CA LEU A 43 -13.40 5.11 9.14
C LEU A 43 -13.98 3.97 8.30
N VAL A 44 -13.84 4.08 6.99
CA VAL A 44 -14.39 3.12 6.03
C VAL A 44 -13.27 2.54 5.18
N LEU A 45 -13.25 1.22 5.07
CA LEU A 45 -12.37 0.46 4.18
C LEU A 45 -13.07 0.31 2.84
N GLU A 46 -12.58 1.01 1.81
CA GLU A 46 -13.14 0.96 0.46
C GLU A 46 -12.57 -0.20 -0.35
N GLU A 47 -11.28 -0.49 -0.17
CA GLU A 47 -10.59 -1.55 -0.90
C GLU A 47 -9.63 -2.27 0.05
N ALA A 48 -9.65 -3.60 0.00
CA ALA A 48 -8.83 -4.47 0.83
C ALA A 48 -7.79 -5.19 -0.03
N ASP A 49 -6.53 -5.17 0.39
CA ASP A 49 -5.50 -6.06 -0.18
C ASP A 49 -5.56 -7.42 0.50
N PHE A 50 -6.04 -8.42 -0.22
CA PHE A 50 -6.12 -9.79 0.27
C PHE A 50 -4.75 -10.43 0.55
N ASN A 51 -3.67 -9.86 -0.01
CA ASN A 51 -2.31 -10.33 0.23
C ASN A 51 -1.69 -9.73 1.50
N ASP A 52 -2.32 -8.75 2.15
CA ASP A 52 -1.82 -8.17 3.39
C ASP A 52 -2.11 -9.12 4.58
N PRO A 53 -1.07 -9.71 5.20
CA PRO A 53 -1.25 -10.60 6.34
C PRO A 53 -1.75 -9.86 7.58
N ASN A 54 -1.43 -8.57 7.71
CA ASN A 54 -1.72 -7.79 8.92
C ASN A 54 -3.17 -7.28 8.96
N LEU A 55 -3.85 -7.25 7.81
CA LEU A 55 -5.18 -6.65 7.68
C LEU A 55 -6.25 -7.32 8.56
N ALA A 56 -6.18 -8.64 8.79
CA ALA A 56 -7.19 -9.41 9.55
C ALA A 56 -6.95 -9.24 11.04
N ALA A 57 -5.68 -9.23 11.45
CA ALA A 57 -5.31 -8.90 12.83
C ALA A 57 -5.76 -7.47 13.18
N LEU A 58 -5.50 -6.50 12.30
CA LEU A 58 -5.94 -5.11 12.49
C LEU A 58 -7.46 -4.99 12.52
N LEU A 59 -8.18 -5.62 11.58
CA LEU A 59 -9.64 -5.61 11.58
C LEU A 59 -10.22 -6.30 12.83
N GLY A 60 -9.63 -7.41 13.26
CA GLY A 60 -10.01 -8.11 14.48
C GLY A 60 -9.80 -7.27 15.74
N GLU A 61 -8.68 -6.55 15.83
CA GLU A 61 -8.39 -5.61 16.93
C GLU A 61 -9.39 -4.45 16.93
N LEU A 62 -9.61 -3.80 15.77
CA LEU A 62 -10.41 -2.59 15.65
C LEU A 62 -11.91 -2.85 15.80
N MET A 63 -12.42 -3.96 15.24
CA MET A 63 -13.83 -4.34 15.32
C MET A 63 -14.13 -5.31 16.49
N ARG A 64 -13.10 -5.70 17.25
CA ARG A 64 -13.18 -6.64 18.37
C ARG A 64 -13.83 -7.98 17.97
N CYS A 65 -13.52 -8.46 16.77
CA CYS A 65 -14.06 -9.70 16.21
C CYS A 65 -12.99 -10.79 16.06
N ALA A 66 -13.42 -12.04 15.89
CA ALA A 66 -12.49 -13.15 15.71
C ALA A 66 -11.77 -13.04 14.34
N GLU A 67 -10.52 -13.51 14.25
CA GLU A 67 -9.71 -13.39 13.03
C GLU A 67 -10.39 -14.03 11.79
N LYS A 68 -11.14 -15.12 12.00
CA LYS A 68 -11.93 -15.79 10.95
C LYS A 68 -13.08 -14.91 10.43
N GLU A 69 -13.73 -14.16 11.32
CA GLU A 69 -14.80 -13.23 10.94
C GLU A 69 -14.19 -12.01 10.22
N ALA A 70 -13.08 -11.48 10.73
CA ALA A 70 -12.33 -10.41 10.06
C ALA A 70 -11.95 -10.80 8.62
N ALA A 71 -11.52 -12.05 8.39
CA ALA A 71 -11.19 -12.54 7.05
C ALA A 71 -12.40 -12.53 6.10
N THR A 72 -13.60 -12.85 6.59
CA THR A 72 -14.82 -12.76 5.78
C THR A 72 -15.24 -11.30 5.50
N LEU A 73 -15.05 -10.42 6.48
CA LEU A 73 -15.42 -9.00 6.38
C LEU A 73 -14.54 -8.23 5.38
N ARG A 74 -13.27 -8.62 5.20
CA ARG A 74 -12.40 -8.08 4.14
C ARG A 74 -13.02 -8.18 2.73
N GLY A 75 -13.86 -9.19 2.49
CA GLY A 75 -14.53 -9.38 1.19
C GLY A 75 -15.79 -8.54 0.99
N GLN A 76 -16.24 -7.82 2.02
CA GLN A 76 -17.48 -7.04 2.03
C GLN A 76 -17.20 -5.53 1.93
N THR A 77 -16.25 -5.14 1.09
CA THR A 77 -15.95 -3.74 0.81
C THR A 77 -17.07 -3.09 -0.02
N PRO A 78 -17.52 -1.86 0.31
CA PRO A 78 -17.02 -0.97 1.35
C PRO A 78 -17.50 -1.37 2.77
N LEU A 79 -16.56 -1.43 3.71
CA LEU A 79 -16.79 -1.87 5.10
C LEU A 79 -16.52 -0.73 6.08
N VAL A 80 -17.48 -0.45 6.97
CA VAL A 80 -17.28 0.53 8.06
C VAL A 80 -16.50 -0.14 9.20
N VAL A 81 -15.28 0.33 9.46
CA VAL A 81 -14.36 -0.28 10.45
C VAL A 81 -14.63 0.27 11.85
N GLN A 82 -14.68 1.59 12.00
CA GLN A 82 -14.97 2.26 13.27
C GLN A 82 -15.81 3.51 13.05
N ARG A 83 -16.60 3.86 14.07
CA ARG A 83 -17.55 4.98 14.09
C ARG A 83 -17.34 5.83 15.34
N ALA A 84 -17.91 7.03 15.34
CA ALA A 84 -17.88 7.97 16.46
C ALA A 84 -16.47 8.35 16.94
N LEU A 85 -15.51 8.46 16.03
CA LEU A 85 -14.14 8.88 16.32
C LEU A 85 -13.88 10.31 15.84
N SER A 86 -12.92 10.99 16.46
CA SER A 86 -12.41 12.25 15.90
C SER A 86 -11.68 11.96 14.60
N CYS A 87 -11.67 12.92 13.68
CA CYS A 87 -11.00 12.74 12.39
C CYS A 87 -9.49 12.44 12.55
N ALA A 88 -8.84 13.06 13.55
CA ALA A 88 -7.44 12.79 13.87
C ALA A 88 -7.20 11.33 14.29
N ALA A 89 -8.07 10.77 15.14
CA ALA A 89 -8.00 9.37 15.54
C ALA A 89 -8.28 8.41 14.36
N CYS A 90 -9.21 8.76 13.47
CA CYS A 90 -9.44 8.01 12.23
C CYS A 90 -8.19 7.99 11.35
N MET A 91 -7.51 9.14 11.19
CA MET A 91 -6.29 9.25 10.40
C MET A 91 -5.13 8.45 11.00
N GLU A 92 -4.95 8.50 12.31
CA GLU A 92 -3.93 7.70 13.00
C GLU A 92 -4.19 6.20 12.82
N THR A 93 -5.45 5.79 12.94
CA THR A 93 -5.85 4.40 12.72
C THR A 93 -5.64 3.98 11.26
N ALA A 94 -5.95 4.85 10.29
CA ALA A 94 -5.73 4.61 8.87
C ALA A 94 -4.25 4.39 8.53
N GLN A 95 -3.33 5.06 9.23
CA GLN A 95 -1.89 4.87 9.04
C GLN A 95 -1.39 3.48 9.46
N ARG A 96 -2.14 2.75 10.28
CA ARG A 96 -1.78 1.39 10.69
C ARG A 96 -1.99 0.37 9.55
N PHE A 97 -2.78 0.71 8.53
CA PHE A 97 -3.09 -0.19 7.42
C PHE A 97 -1.95 -0.20 6.37
N GLY A 98 -1.75 -1.37 5.76
CA GLY A 98 -0.76 -1.55 4.70
C GLY A 98 -1.11 -0.78 3.42
N ARG A 99 -0.10 -0.54 2.57
CA ARG A 99 -0.19 0.29 1.35
C ARG A 99 -1.21 -0.17 0.31
N GLY A 100 -1.63 -1.44 0.35
CA GLY A 100 -2.60 -2.01 -0.58
C GLY A 100 -4.06 -1.74 -0.21
N ASN A 101 -4.32 -1.16 0.98
CA ASN A 101 -5.68 -0.92 1.46
C ASN A 101 -6.11 0.53 1.23
N SER A 102 -7.30 0.74 0.68
CA SER A 102 -7.93 2.07 0.55
C SER A 102 -8.80 2.35 1.76
N LEU A 103 -8.49 3.41 2.51
CA LEU A 103 -9.35 3.86 3.60
C LEU A 103 -9.76 5.31 3.39
N SER A 104 -11.04 5.59 3.67
CA SER A 104 -11.60 6.93 3.60
C SER A 104 -12.34 7.26 4.89
N VAL A 105 -12.24 8.52 5.27
CA VAL A 105 -12.88 9.07 6.46
C VAL A 105 -14.14 9.81 6.02
N TYR A 106 -15.27 9.40 6.56
CA TYR A 106 -16.58 10.01 6.33
C TYR A 106 -17.10 10.64 7.63
N LEU A 107 -18.10 11.52 7.51
CA LEU A 107 -18.91 11.92 8.67
C LEU A 107 -19.73 10.72 9.14
N ASP A 108 -19.90 10.60 10.45
CA ASP A 108 -20.61 9.44 11.03
C ASP A 108 -22.08 9.35 10.58
N GLU A 109 -22.71 10.50 10.27
CA GLU A 109 -24.07 10.57 9.74
C GLU A 109 -24.19 9.98 8.32
N ASP A 110 -23.11 10.05 7.54
CA ASP A 110 -23.04 9.59 6.16
C ASP A 110 -22.56 8.13 6.05
N ALA A 111 -21.95 7.61 7.10
CA ALA A 111 -21.42 6.24 7.21
C ALA A 111 -22.51 5.17 7.46
N VAL A 112 -23.62 5.28 6.74
CA VAL A 112 -24.75 4.34 6.77
C VAL A 112 -24.84 3.63 5.41
N PRO A 113 -25.04 2.29 5.37
CA PRO A 113 -25.23 1.56 4.13
C PRO A 113 -26.41 2.15 3.34
N GLY A 114 -26.10 2.76 2.19
CA GLY A 114 -27.05 3.46 1.32
C GLY A 114 -26.78 4.96 1.11
N ARG A 115 -26.23 5.66 2.11
CA ARG A 115 -25.77 7.06 1.97
C ARG A 115 -24.30 7.17 1.61
N LEU A 116 -23.51 6.20 2.06
CA LEU A 116 -22.07 6.11 1.80
C LEU A 116 -21.73 6.28 0.31
N SER A 117 -22.50 5.66 -0.59
CA SER A 117 -22.26 5.69 -2.04
C SER A 117 -22.42 7.08 -2.68
N ARG A 118 -23.09 8.02 -2.00
CA ARG A 118 -23.32 9.39 -2.49
C ARG A 118 -22.56 10.44 -1.69
N ALA A 119 -22.08 10.10 -0.50
CA ALA A 119 -21.33 10.98 0.37
C ALA A 119 -19.92 11.22 -0.20
N GLN A 120 -19.41 12.44 -0.03
CA GLN A 120 -18.02 12.74 -0.33
C GLN A 120 -17.18 12.47 0.92
N PRO A 121 -16.07 11.72 0.80
CA PRO A 121 -15.18 11.51 1.93
C PRO A 121 -14.57 12.84 2.35
N ILE A 122 -14.48 13.08 3.66
CA ILE A 122 -13.79 14.23 4.25
C ILE A 122 -12.32 14.19 3.83
N CYS A 123 -11.74 13.00 3.94
CA CYS A 123 -10.37 12.74 3.57
C CYS A 123 -10.24 11.29 3.13
N SER A 124 -9.72 11.06 1.93
CA SER A 124 -9.34 9.75 1.44
C SER A 124 -7.85 9.53 1.72
N CYS A 125 -7.54 8.54 2.56
CA CYS A 125 -6.21 7.96 2.61
C CYS A 125 -6.12 7.00 1.43
N ALA A 126 -6.00 7.59 0.22
CA ALA A 126 -6.00 6.82 -1.01
C ALA A 126 -4.90 5.74 -0.95
N PRO A 127 -5.19 4.52 -1.41
CA PRO A 127 -4.19 3.50 -1.57
C PRO A 127 -3.18 4.09 -2.54
N GLN A 128 -1.91 4.03 -2.15
CA GLN A 128 -0.83 4.42 -3.04
C GLN A 128 -1.01 3.63 -4.33
N PRO A 129 -0.90 4.23 -5.53
CA PRO A 129 -0.72 3.43 -6.72
C PRO A 129 0.48 2.53 -6.44
N VAL A 130 0.25 1.22 -6.36
CA VAL A 130 1.33 0.24 -6.16
C VAL A 130 2.34 0.56 -7.25
N PRO A 131 3.56 1.03 -6.92
CA PRO A 131 4.52 1.31 -7.96
C PRO A 131 4.73 -0.01 -8.66
N LEU A 132 4.30 -0.10 -9.93
CA LEU A 132 4.60 -1.22 -10.79
C LEU A 132 6.10 -1.42 -10.67
N ARG A 133 6.51 -2.47 -9.96
CA ARG A 133 7.90 -2.87 -9.87
C ARG A 133 8.24 -3.40 -11.25
N PHE A 134 8.52 -2.49 -12.16
CA PHE A 134 9.32 -2.84 -13.32
C PHE A 134 10.64 -3.36 -12.75
N PRO A 135 10.98 -4.63 -12.98
CA PRO A 135 12.29 -5.13 -12.59
C PRO A 135 13.31 -4.16 -13.18
N ARG A 136 14.15 -3.58 -12.31
CA ARG A 136 15.16 -2.61 -12.74
C ARG A 136 15.91 -3.25 -13.91
N PRO A 137 16.06 -2.56 -15.06
CA PRO A 137 16.86 -3.10 -16.15
C PRO A 137 18.24 -3.43 -15.58
N LEU A 138 18.76 -4.62 -15.93
CA LEU A 138 20.11 -5.02 -15.54
C LEU A 138 21.07 -3.94 -16.01
N SER A 139 21.99 -3.53 -15.15
CA SER A 139 23.05 -2.60 -15.56
C SER A 139 23.82 -3.24 -16.74
N PHE A 140 24.28 -2.41 -17.67
CA PHE A 140 24.95 -2.86 -18.90
C PHE A 140 25.96 -4.00 -18.65
N TRP A 141 26.79 -3.87 -17.63
CA TRP A 141 27.78 -4.89 -17.22
C TRP A 141 27.19 -6.23 -16.77
N LYS A 142 26.02 -6.23 -16.11
CA LYS A 142 25.33 -7.47 -15.72
C LYS A 142 24.76 -8.19 -16.94
N THR A 143 24.25 -7.45 -17.91
CA THR A 143 23.75 -8.01 -19.18
C THR A 143 24.90 -8.63 -19.98
N VAL A 144 26.02 -7.91 -20.11
CA VAL A 144 27.22 -8.41 -20.78
C VAL A 144 27.77 -9.67 -20.09
N GLY A 145 27.86 -9.65 -18.75
CA GLY A 145 28.30 -10.82 -17.97
C GLY A 145 27.41 -12.03 -18.19
N ALA A 146 26.09 -11.86 -18.13
CA ALA A 146 25.13 -12.95 -18.37
C ALA A 146 25.29 -13.58 -19.77
N ILE A 147 25.43 -12.76 -20.81
CA ILE A 147 25.62 -13.23 -22.18
C ILE A 147 26.92 -14.04 -22.32
N LEU A 148 28.03 -13.52 -21.79
CA LEU A 148 29.32 -14.21 -21.85
C LEU A 148 29.29 -15.55 -21.10
N THR A 149 28.65 -15.60 -19.93
CA THR A 149 28.51 -16.84 -19.16
C THR A 149 27.65 -17.87 -19.90
N ALA A 150 26.56 -17.44 -20.54
CA ALA A 150 25.72 -18.32 -21.33
C ALA A 150 26.48 -18.91 -22.54
N LEU A 151 27.26 -18.09 -23.25
CA LEU A 151 28.10 -18.53 -24.36
C LEU A 151 29.19 -19.52 -23.90
N ALA A 152 29.81 -19.27 -22.76
CA ALA A 152 30.83 -20.16 -22.20
C ALA A 152 30.23 -21.53 -21.83
N LEU A 153 29.08 -21.54 -21.15
CA LEU A 153 28.37 -22.77 -20.79
C LEU A 153 27.91 -23.53 -22.03
N TRP A 154 27.43 -22.83 -23.06
CA TRP A 154 27.03 -23.45 -24.32
C TRP A 154 28.22 -24.13 -25.03
N ASN A 155 29.37 -23.47 -25.10
CA ASN A 155 30.57 -24.07 -25.70
C ASN A 155 31.08 -25.27 -24.89
N LEU A 156 31.06 -25.19 -23.56
CA LEU A 156 31.43 -26.31 -22.70
C LEU A 156 30.50 -27.52 -22.93
N PHE A 157 29.20 -27.27 -23.04
CA PHE A 157 28.21 -28.30 -23.33
C PHE A 157 28.47 -28.98 -24.68
N LEU A 158 28.74 -28.21 -25.75
CA LEU A 158 29.06 -28.76 -27.07
C LEU A 158 30.35 -29.59 -27.06
N LEU A 159 31.37 -29.17 -26.31
CA LEU A 159 32.61 -29.92 -26.15
C LEU A 159 32.36 -31.27 -25.45
N LEU A 160 31.59 -31.27 -24.37
CA LEU A 160 31.23 -32.49 -23.66
C LEU A 160 30.40 -33.43 -24.54
N LEU A 161 29.43 -32.89 -25.28
CA LEU A 161 28.60 -33.66 -26.21
C LEU A 161 29.44 -34.28 -27.33
N GLY A 162 30.37 -33.52 -27.90
CA GLY A 162 31.32 -34.03 -28.90
C GLY A 162 32.23 -35.13 -28.36
N PHE A 163 32.71 -34.99 -27.12
CA PHE A 163 33.53 -36.02 -26.48
C PHE A 163 32.73 -37.32 -26.28
N ILE A 164 31.47 -37.22 -25.85
CA ILE A 164 30.58 -38.39 -25.68
C ILE A 164 30.33 -39.07 -27.04
N LEU A 165 30.01 -38.31 -28.09
CA LEU A 165 29.78 -38.84 -29.44
C LEU A 165 31.01 -39.48 -30.07
N ALA A 166 32.22 -38.99 -29.77
CA ALA A 166 33.46 -39.58 -30.26
C ALA A 166 33.88 -40.85 -29.50
N SER A 167 33.26 -41.12 -28.35
CA SER A 167 33.56 -42.27 -27.48
C SER A 167 32.62 -43.46 -27.68
N VAL A 168 31.60 -43.33 -28.55
CA VAL A 168 30.61 -44.35 -28.93
C VAL A 168 30.93 -44.86 -30.33
#